data_AF-A0A8E2I5S8-F1
#
_entry.id   AF-A0A8E2I5S8-F1
#
_cell.length_a   1.000
_cell.length_b   1.000
_cell.length_c   1.000
_cell.angle_alpha   90.00
_cell.angle_beta   90.00
_cell.angle_gamma   90.00
#
_symmetry.space_group_name_H-M   'P 1'
#
loop_
_entity.id
_entity.type
_entity.pdbx_description
1 polymer ?
#
loop_
_entity_poly.entity_id
_entity_poly.type
_entity_poly.pdbx_seq_one_letter_code
_entity_poly.pdbx_strand_id
1 'polypeptide(L)'
;MKLNKKNWLLVFKILFPVSILFLIVIESENMVKSIDFNLLKSHFIELTPLKLIFIIIVGLVAMAPILFFDVILCEVLILKIKVQKLFSLAWIINSFSNFLGFGGAIGLSLRTYFFKNYVKEKSLIIKNIAKVSVFYLSGTSIFCLITAVGIIKPTFLTKMKWLKIAVWFLAMYIPFIL
;
A
#
# COMPACT_ATOMS: atom_id res chain seq x y z
N MET A 1 3.64 1.74 43.46
CA MET A 1 2.57 1.52 42.48
C MET A 1 3.11 0.66 41.33
N LYS A 2 2.92 -0.67 41.38
CA LYS A 2 3.46 -1.59 40.35
C LYS A 2 2.64 -1.42 39.07
N LEU A 3 3.15 -0.62 38.14
CA LEU A 3 2.54 -0.45 36.81
C LEU A 3 2.60 -1.77 36.05
N ASN A 4 1.42 -2.37 35.88
CA ASN A 4 1.23 -3.67 35.25
C ASN A 4 1.64 -3.58 33.77
N LYS A 5 2.68 -4.32 33.35
CA LYS A 5 3.31 -4.30 32.01
C LYS A 5 2.31 -4.41 30.85
N LYS A 6 1.17 -5.06 31.10
CA LYS A 6 0.05 -5.25 30.17
C LYS A 6 -0.70 -3.96 29.81
N ASN A 7 -0.77 -2.99 30.74
CA ASN A 7 -1.49 -1.73 30.53
C ASN A 7 -0.70 -0.75 29.66
N TRP A 8 0.63 -0.70 29.80
CA TRP A 8 1.50 0.13 28.96
C TRP A 8 1.48 -0.29 27.50
N LEU A 9 1.45 -1.60 27.23
CA LEU A 9 1.35 -2.12 25.87
C LEU A 9 0.01 -1.76 25.21
N LEU A 10 -1.09 -1.75 25.98
CA LEU A 10 -2.40 -1.32 25.48
C LEU A 10 -2.43 0.18 25.17
N VAL A 11 -1.88 1.01 26.06
CA VAL A 11 -1.77 2.45 25.84
C VAL A 11 -0.93 2.73 24.59
N PHE A 12 0.24 2.11 24.46
CA PHE A 12 1.11 2.32 23.30
C PHE A 12 0.46 1.87 21.98
N LYS A 13 -0.28 0.76 21.99
CA LYS A 13 -0.96 0.22 20.81
C LYS A 13 -2.05 1.15 20.26
N ILE A 14 -2.64 2.00 21.12
CA ILE A 14 -3.65 2.99 20.73
C ILE A 14 -2.99 4.34 20.46
N LEU A 15 -2.10 4.78 21.35
CA LEU A 15 -1.47 6.08 21.28
C LEU A 15 -0.63 6.24 20.01
N PHE A 16 0.12 5.21 19.62
CA PHE A 16 1.01 5.29 18.47
C PHE A 16 0.26 5.54 17.13
N PRO A 17 -0.77 4.74 16.76
CA PRO A 17 -1.58 5.05 15.57
C PRO A 17 -2.26 6.42 15.64
N VAL A 18 -2.78 6.81 16.81
CA VAL A 18 -3.45 8.10 17.00
C VAL A 18 -2.47 9.26 16.80
N SER A 19 -1.25 9.17 17.34
CA SER A 19 -0.21 10.17 17.14
C SER A 19 0.19 10.28 15.67
N ILE A 20 0.32 9.16 14.95
CA ILE A 20 0.58 9.18 13.50
C ILE A 20 -0.57 9.87 12.76
N LEU A 21 -1.83 9.53 13.07
CA LEU A 21 -2.98 10.20 12.44
C LEU A 21 -3.00 11.70 12.73
N PHE A 22 -2.70 12.10 13.96
CA PHE A 22 -2.61 13.51 14.34
C PHE A 22 -1.52 14.25 13.56
N LEU A 23 -0.33 13.65 13.42
CA LEU A 23 0.74 14.19 12.59
C LEU A 23 0.32 14.29 11.12
N ILE A 24 -0.34 13.26 10.57
CA ILE A 24 -0.84 13.28 9.20
C ILE A 24 -1.82 14.44 9.00
N VAL A 25 -2.74 14.69 9.94
CA VAL A 25 -3.70 15.80 9.84
C VAL A 25 -2.99 17.16 9.83
N ILE A 26 -2.05 17.38 10.75
CA ILE A 26 -1.27 18.63 10.82
C ILE A 26 -0.47 18.85 9.54
N GLU A 27 0.29 17.84 9.11
CA GLU A 27 1.12 17.95 7.92
C GLU A 27 0.27 18.10 6.66
N SER A 28 -0.89 17.43 6.58
CA SER A 28 -1.82 17.59 5.46
C SER A 28 -2.37 19.00 5.40
N GLU A 29 -2.71 19.63 6.53
CA GLU A 29 -3.17 21.02 6.55
C GLU A 29 -2.07 21.98 6.07
N ASN A 30 -0.84 21.80 6.56
CA ASN A 30 0.31 22.59 6.12
C ASN A 30 0.57 22.42 4.63
N MET A 31 0.49 21.19 4.13
CA MET A 31 0.59 20.88 2.70
C MET A 31 -0.49 21.60 1.91
N VAL A 32 -1.76 21.50 2.30
CA VAL A 32 -2.87 22.15 1.59
C VAL A 32 -2.71 23.67 1.53
N LYS A 33 -2.25 24.30 2.60
CA LYS A 33 -1.98 25.76 2.61
C LYS A 33 -0.83 26.16 1.68
N SER A 34 0.13 25.26 1.44
CA SER A 34 1.25 25.50 0.53
C SER A 34 0.91 25.30 -0.96
N ILE A 35 -0.29 24.78 -1.26
CA ILE A 35 -0.74 24.56 -2.63
C ILE A 35 -1.20 25.88 -3.25
N ASP A 36 -0.59 26.23 -4.39
CA ASP A 36 -1.10 27.30 -5.25
C ASP A 36 -2.30 26.79 -6.08
N PHE A 37 -3.51 27.12 -5.61
CA PHE A 37 -4.74 26.75 -6.30
C PHE A 37 -4.88 27.38 -7.69
N ASN A 38 -4.25 28.53 -7.95
CA ASN A 38 -4.30 29.16 -9.27
C ASN A 38 -3.46 28.37 -10.27
N LEU A 39 -2.27 27.92 -9.85
CA LEU A 39 -1.38 27.10 -10.65
C LEU A 39 -1.96 25.69 -10.90
N LEU A 40 -2.66 25.11 -9.91
CA LEU A 40 -3.46 23.91 -10.13
C LEU A 40 -4.54 24.15 -11.20
N LYS A 41 -5.31 25.23 -11.07
CA LYS A 41 -6.39 25.54 -12.00
C LYS A 41 -5.88 25.75 -13.43
N SER A 42 -4.74 26.40 -13.62
CA SER A 42 -4.14 26.58 -14.95
C SER A 42 -3.79 25.23 -15.58
N HIS A 43 -3.16 24.32 -14.84
CA HIS A 43 -2.87 22.97 -15.33
C HIS A 43 -4.14 22.14 -15.61
N PHE A 44 -5.20 22.33 -14.81
CA PHE A 44 -6.49 21.67 -15.06
C PHE A 44 -7.16 22.16 -16.35
N ILE A 45 -7.04 23.44 -16.68
CA ILE A 45 -7.58 24.02 -17.92
C ILE A 45 -6.80 23.53 -19.16
N GLU A 46 -5.48 23.30 -19.00
CA GLU A 46 -4.61 22.76 -20.06
C GLU A 46 -4.78 21.24 -20.32
N LEU A 47 -5.53 20.54 -19.48
CA LEU A 47 -5.85 19.12 -19.66
C LEU A 47 -6.90 18.93 -20.75
N THR A 48 -6.44 18.61 -21.95
CA THR A 48 -7.30 18.17 -23.06
C THR A 48 -8.08 16.89 -22.66
N PRO A 49 -9.33 16.70 -23.11
CA PRO A 49 -10.11 15.48 -22.82
C PRO A 49 -9.38 14.17 -23.15
N LEU A 50 -8.56 14.16 -24.20
CA LEU A 50 -7.72 13.01 -24.56
C LEU A 50 -6.69 12.65 -23.49
N LYS A 51 -6.04 13.65 -22.87
CA LYS A 51 -5.10 13.43 -21.77
C LYS A 51 -5.81 12.85 -20.55
N LEU A 52 -7.04 13.29 -20.30
CA LEU A 52 -7.85 12.81 -19.18
C LEU A 52 -8.25 11.34 -19.37
N ILE A 53 -8.70 10.97 -20.58
CA ILE A 53 -8.96 9.56 -20.95
C ILE A 53 -7.68 8.73 -20.79
N PHE A 54 -6.54 9.24 -21.27
CA PHE A 54 -5.27 8.55 -21.14
C PHE A 54 -4.88 8.29 -19.68
N ILE A 55 -5.03 9.29 -18.80
CA ILE A 55 -4.79 9.14 -17.35
C ILE A 55 -5.70 8.06 -16.76
N ILE A 56 -6.99 8.04 -17.13
CA ILE A 56 -7.93 7.02 -16.65
C ILE A 56 -7.48 5.63 -17.11
N ILE A 57 -7.15 5.45 -18.39
CA ILE A 57 -6.73 4.16 -18.95
C ILE A 57 -5.45 3.67 -18.27
N VAL A 58 -4.43 4.55 -18.15
CA VAL A 58 -3.17 4.21 -17.47
C VAL A 58 -3.42 3.86 -16.01
N GLY A 59 -4.31 4.58 -15.32
CA GLY A 59 -4.72 4.27 -13.96
C GLY A 59 -5.36 2.88 -13.84
N LEU A 60 -6.29 2.53 -14.74
CA LEU A 60 -6.92 1.21 -14.77
C LEU A 60 -5.90 0.09 -15.04
N VAL A 61 -4.98 0.30 -15.99
CA VAL A 61 -3.90 -0.65 -16.29
C VAL A 61 -2.97 -0.81 -15.08
N ALA A 62 -2.63 0.29 -14.40
CA ALA A 62 -1.80 0.26 -13.20
C ALA A 62 -2.47 -0.47 -12.03
N MET A 63 -3.81 -0.54 -11.99
CA MET A 63 -4.55 -1.35 -11.03
C MET A 63 -4.60 -2.84 -11.40
N ALA A 64 -4.34 -3.25 -12.64
CA ALA A 64 -4.44 -4.65 -13.03
C ALA A 64 -3.49 -5.59 -12.24
N PRO A 65 -2.20 -5.24 -12.01
CA PRO A 65 -1.28 -6.10 -11.26
C PRO A 65 -1.77 -6.45 -9.84
N ILE A 66 -2.45 -5.53 -9.16
CA ILE A 66 -2.84 -5.74 -7.76
C ILE A 66 -3.99 -6.76 -7.63
N LEU A 67 -4.75 -6.99 -8.70
CA LEU A 67 -5.81 -8.00 -8.74
C LEU A 67 -5.25 -9.42 -8.60
N PHE A 68 -4.04 -9.67 -9.11
CA PHE A 68 -3.40 -10.98 -9.01
C PHE A 68 -3.06 -11.37 -7.57
N PHE A 69 -2.95 -10.41 -6.66
CA PHE A 69 -2.75 -10.72 -5.24
C PHE A 69 -3.88 -11.61 -4.70
N ASP A 70 -5.13 -11.26 -4.99
CA ASP A 70 -6.29 -11.99 -4.49
C ASP A 70 -6.46 -13.34 -5.23
N VAL A 71 -5.94 -13.45 -6.46
CA VAL A 71 -5.83 -14.73 -7.19
C VAL A 71 -4.85 -15.67 -6.48
N ILE A 72 -3.62 -15.21 -6.20
CA ILE A 72 -2.61 -15.98 -5.47
C ILE A 72 -3.12 -16.36 -4.08
N LEU A 73 -3.77 -15.43 -3.39
CA LEU A 73 -4.32 -15.68 -2.06
C LEU A 73 -5.43 -16.74 -2.08
N CYS A 74 -6.28 -16.76 -3.11
CA CYS A 74 -7.28 -17.80 -3.33
C CYS A 74 -6.65 -19.18 -3.51
N GLU A 75 -5.56 -19.27 -4.29
CA GLU A 75 -4.84 -20.52 -4.51
C GLU A 75 -4.19 -21.03 -3.23
N VAL A 76 -3.50 -20.15 -2.49
CA VAL A 76 -2.86 -20.49 -1.20
C VAL A 76 -3.89 -20.94 -0.16
N LEU A 77 -5.09 -20.37 -0.18
CA LEU A 77 -6.19 -20.74 0.72
C LEU A 77 -7.08 -21.87 0.18
N ILE A 78 -6.82 -22.38 -1.04
CA ILE A 78 -7.59 -23.43 -1.71
C ILE A 78 -9.09 -23.07 -1.77
N LEU A 79 -9.40 -21.82 -2.10
CA LEU A 79 -10.77 -21.32 -2.15
C LEU A 79 -11.45 -21.69 -3.46
N LYS A 80 -12.64 -22.29 -3.36
CA LYS A 80 -13.50 -22.59 -4.52
C LYS A 80 -14.40 -21.38 -4.85
N ILE A 81 -13.81 -20.32 -5.41
CA ILE A 81 -14.52 -19.11 -5.86
C ILE A 81 -14.50 -19.06 -7.39
N LYS A 82 -15.66 -18.78 -8.01
CA LYS A 82 -15.73 -18.53 -9.46
C LYS A 82 -14.83 -17.34 -9.83
N VAL A 83 -14.00 -17.49 -10.87
CA VAL A 83 -13.02 -16.49 -11.31
C VAL A 83 -13.62 -15.09 -11.48
N GLN A 84 -14.78 -14.96 -12.12
CA GLN A 84 -15.49 -13.68 -12.29
C GLN A 84 -15.82 -13.00 -10.95
N LYS A 85 -16.30 -13.79 -9.98
CA LYS A 85 -16.62 -13.28 -8.63
C LYS A 85 -15.35 -12.88 -7.89
N LEU A 86 -14.26 -13.63 -8.07
CA LEU A 86 -12.96 -13.30 -7.48
C LEU A 86 -12.44 -11.95 -7.99
N PHE A 87 -12.48 -11.71 -9.31
CA PHE A 87 -12.06 -10.43 -9.88
C PHE A 87 -12.90 -9.26 -9.39
N SER A 88 -14.22 -9.41 -9.30
CA SER A 88 -15.09 -8.37 -8.75
C SER A 88 -14.77 -8.05 -7.28
N LEU A 89 -14.56 -9.08 -6.45
CA LEU A 89 -14.16 -8.90 -5.06
C LEU A 89 -12.78 -8.25 -4.95
N ALA A 90 -11.79 -8.73 -5.71
CA ALA A 90 -10.44 -8.18 -5.75
C ALA A 90 -10.45 -6.71 -6.14
N TRP A 91 -11.25 -6.33 -7.15
CA TRP A 91 -11.39 -4.94 -7.56
C TRP A 91 -11.90 -4.05 -6.43
N ILE A 92 -12.98 -4.46 -5.76
CA ILE A 92 -13.58 -3.71 -4.65
C ILE A 92 -12.57 -3.59 -3.50
N ILE A 93 -12.01 -4.72 -3.06
CA ILE A 93 -11.07 -4.77 -1.95
C ILE A 93 -9.87 -3.85 -2.22
N ASN A 94 -9.25 -3.94 -3.39
CA ASN A 94 -8.05 -3.16 -3.70
C ASN A 94 -8.36 -1.67 -3.89
N SER A 95 -9.51 -1.32 -4.49
CA SER A 95 -9.93 0.08 -4.62
C SER A 95 -10.12 0.73 -3.25
N PHE A 96 -10.85 0.10 -2.33
CA PHE A 96 -11.03 0.61 -0.98
C PHE A 96 -9.74 0.60 -0.16
N SER A 97 -8.89 -0.42 -0.33
CA SER A 97 -7.60 -0.49 0.36
C SER A 97 -6.66 0.65 -0.05
N ASN A 98 -6.60 0.93 -1.35
CA ASN A 98 -5.77 2.01 -1.90
C ASN A 98 -6.34 3.40 -1.58
N PHE A 99 -7.67 3.56 -1.59
CA PHE A 99 -8.31 4.84 -1.28
C PHE A 99 -8.23 5.20 0.21
N LEU A 100 -8.56 4.26 1.10
CA LEU A 100 -8.61 4.52 2.54
C LEU A 100 -7.25 4.37 3.23
N GLY A 101 -6.31 3.60 2.67
CA GLY A 101 -4.88 3.74 2.93
C GLY A 101 -4.37 3.48 4.36
N PHE A 102 -5.19 3.03 5.33
CA PHE A 102 -4.81 2.79 6.74
C PHE A 102 -3.81 1.64 6.93
N GLY A 103 -2.63 1.69 6.31
CA GLY A 103 -1.52 0.75 6.52
C GLY A 103 -1.86 -0.72 6.26
N GLY A 104 -2.78 -0.99 5.34
CA GLY A 104 -3.25 -2.35 5.04
C GLY A 104 -4.37 -2.88 5.95
N ALA A 105 -4.82 -2.12 6.97
CA ALA A 105 -5.88 -2.54 7.87
C ALA A 105 -7.23 -2.74 7.15
N ILE A 106 -7.59 -1.83 6.23
CA ILE A 106 -8.81 -1.93 5.42
C ILE A 106 -8.74 -3.14 4.48
N GLY A 107 -7.60 -3.36 3.82
CA GLY A 107 -7.42 -4.52 2.96
C GLY A 107 -7.50 -5.84 3.71
N LEU A 108 -6.88 -5.90 4.90
CA LEU A 108 -6.97 -7.06 5.79
C LEU A 108 -8.43 -7.32 6.22
N SER A 109 -9.14 -6.28 6.65
CA SER A 109 -10.50 -6.40 7.16
C SER A 109 -11.48 -6.83 6.06
N LEU A 110 -11.41 -6.23 4.88
CA LEU A 110 -12.27 -6.57 3.74
C LEU A 110 -11.99 -7.99 3.23
N ARG A 111 -10.72 -8.38 3.04
CA ARG A 111 -10.36 -9.76 2.65
C ARG A 111 -10.84 -10.78 3.65
N THR A 112 -10.65 -10.48 4.94
CA THR A 112 -11.13 -11.35 6.00
C THR A 112 -12.66 -11.43 5.99
N TYR A 113 -13.36 -10.32 5.76
CA TYR A 113 -14.81 -10.28 5.68
C TYR A 113 -15.38 -11.07 4.50
N PHE A 114 -14.81 -10.89 3.30
CA PHE A 114 -15.29 -11.56 2.09
C PHE A 114 -14.89 -13.05 2.04
N PHE A 115 -13.72 -13.42 2.56
CA PHE A 115 -13.24 -14.81 2.53
C PHE A 115 -13.66 -15.64 3.75
N LYS A 116 -14.23 -15.04 4.81
CA LYS A 116 -14.69 -15.79 6.00
C LYS A 116 -15.66 -16.93 5.68
N ASN A 117 -16.48 -16.79 4.64
CA ASN A 117 -17.47 -17.80 4.27
C ASN A 117 -16.84 -19.00 3.52
N TYR A 118 -15.57 -18.89 3.13
CA TYR A 118 -14.86 -19.90 2.35
C TYR A 118 -13.77 -20.62 3.16
N VAL A 119 -13.42 -20.11 4.35
CA VAL A 119 -12.40 -20.68 5.24
C VAL A 119 -12.97 -20.85 6.64
N LYS A 120 -12.78 -22.04 7.24
CA LYS A 120 -13.27 -22.33 8.60
C LYS A 120 -12.61 -21.45 9.68
N GLU A 121 -11.34 -21.11 9.50
CA GLU A 121 -10.54 -20.38 10.48
C GLU A 121 -10.11 -18.99 9.98
N LYS A 122 -10.54 -17.95 10.70
CA LYS A 122 -10.14 -16.56 10.43
C LYS A 122 -8.63 -16.33 10.58
N SER A 123 -8.00 -17.00 11.54
CA SER A 123 -6.55 -16.97 11.78
C SER A 123 -5.76 -17.42 10.55
N LEU A 124 -6.27 -18.43 9.84
CA LEU A 124 -5.64 -18.95 8.62
C LEU A 124 -5.66 -17.91 7.49
N ILE A 125 -6.76 -17.16 7.35
CA ILE A 125 -6.84 -16.06 6.38
C ILE A 125 -5.80 -15.00 6.69
N ILE A 126 -5.74 -14.53 7.93
CA ILE A 126 -4.80 -13.48 8.37
C ILE A 126 -3.34 -13.93 8.17
N LYS A 127 -3.02 -15.18 8.54
CA LYS A 127 -1.68 -15.74 8.38
C LYS A 127 -1.25 -15.81 6.92
N ASN A 128 -2.14 -16.23 6.03
CA ASN A 128 -1.82 -16.30 4.60
C ASN A 128 -1.76 -14.92 3.95
N ILE A 129 -2.61 -13.96 4.35
CA ILE A 129 -2.46 -12.56 3.92
C ILE A 129 -1.06 -12.06 4.30
N ALA A 130 -0.65 -12.24 5.57
CA ALA A 130 0.69 -11.84 6.01
C ALA A 130 1.80 -12.51 5.19
N LYS A 131 1.69 -13.83 4.94
CA LYS A 131 2.65 -14.59 4.13
C LYS A 131 2.78 -14.03 2.71
N VAL A 132 1.66 -13.74 2.04
CA VAL A 132 1.69 -13.19 0.67
C VAL A 132 2.14 -11.73 0.68
N SER A 133 1.78 -10.94 1.70
CA SER A 133 2.16 -9.53 1.84
C SER A 133 3.67 -9.31 2.00
N VAL A 134 4.44 -10.28 2.52
CA VAL A 134 5.91 -10.22 2.51
C VAL A 134 6.43 -9.99 1.08
N PHE A 135 5.81 -10.63 0.08
CA PHE A 135 6.25 -10.47 -1.30
C PHE A 135 5.94 -9.10 -1.91
N TYR A 136 5.09 -8.26 -1.29
CA TYR A 136 4.85 -6.88 -1.79
C TYR A 136 6.11 -6.03 -1.83
N LEU A 137 6.98 -6.22 -0.83
CA LEU A 137 8.22 -5.48 -0.73
C LEU A 137 9.25 -5.90 -1.80
N SER A 138 9.07 -7.07 -2.42
CA SER A 138 10.00 -7.55 -3.46
C SER A 138 9.97 -6.62 -4.68
N GLY A 139 8.80 -6.24 -5.20
CA GLY A 139 8.69 -5.32 -6.34
C GLY A 139 9.36 -3.97 -6.06
N THR A 140 9.09 -3.37 -4.90
CA THR A 140 9.75 -2.13 -4.47
C THR A 140 11.26 -2.30 -4.32
N SER A 141 11.71 -3.46 -3.80
CA SER A 141 13.12 -3.78 -3.66
C SER A 141 13.85 -3.85 -5.01
N ILE A 142 13.22 -4.43 -6.06
CA ILE A 142 13.78 -4.43 -7.43
C ILE A 142 13.99 -3.00 -7.91
N PHE A 143 12.99 -2.12 -7.74
CA PHE A 143 13.12 -0.71 -8.10
C PHE A 143 14.23 0.00 -7.31
N CYS A 144 14.36 -0.30 -6.02
CA CYS A 144 15.45 0.19 -5.18
C CYS A 144 16.82 -0.33 -5.66
N LEU A 145 16.91 -1.57 -6.13
CA LEU A 145 18.14 -2.14 -6.66
C LEU A 145 18.55 -1.49 -7.99
N ILE A 146 17.60 -1.31 -8.92
CA ILE A 146 17.81 -0.60 -10.19
C ILE A 146 18.33 0.82 -9.96
N THR A 147 17.75 1.53 -8.98
CA THR A 147 18.16 2.88 -8.60
C THR A 147 19.50 2.89 -7.85
N ALA A 148 19.77 1.90 -6.99
CA ALA A 148 21.04 1.75 -6.27
C ALA A 148 22.23 1.50 -7.22
N VAL A 149 22.04 0.65 -8.24
CA VAL A 149 23.04 0.37 -9.29
C VAL A 149 23.23 1.57 -10.23
N GLY A 150 22.32 2.55 -10.19
CA GLY A 150 22.47 3.82 -10.91
C GLY A 150 21.94 3.79 -12.34
N ILE A 151 21.09 2.81 -12.69
CA ILE A 151 20.39 2.76 -13.99
C ILE A 151 19.41 3.93 -14.08
N ILE A 152 18.70 4.21 -12.98
CA ILE A 152 17.81 5.37 -12.83
C ILE A 152 18.44 6.28 -11.78
N LYS A 153 18.64 7.56 -12.12
CA LYS A 153 19.26 8.56 -11.23
C LYS A 153 18.29 9.71 -10.92
N PRO A 154 17.35 9.51 -9.99
CA PRO A 154 16.45 10.57 -9.55
C PRO A 154 17.21 11.76 -8.96
N THR A 155 16.85 12.97 -9.37
CA THR A 155 17.46 14.24 -8.92
C THR A 155 17.29 14.51 -7.42
N PHE A 156 16.31 13.89 -6.75
CA PHE A 156 16.15 14.03 -5.31
C PHE A 156 17.18 13.21 -4.51
N LEU A 157 17.68 12.09 -5.05
CA LEU A 157 18.71 11.26 -4.38
C LEU A 157 20.08 11.94 -4.33
N THR A 158 20.35 12.89 -5.22
CA THR A 158 21.58 13.69 -5.18
C THR A 158 21.50 14.78 -4.10
N LYS A 159 20.31 15.36 -3.90
CA LYS A 159 20.04 16.37 -2.86
C LYS A 159 19.97 15.76 -1.46
N MET A 160 19.30 14.61 -1.30
CA MET A 160 19.08 13.97 0.01
C MET A 160 19.95 12.72 0.17
N LYS A 161 21.23 12.91 0.57
CA LYS A 161 22.21 11.81 0.67
C LYS A 161 21.78 10.67 1.59
N TRP A 162 21.05 10.95 2.68
CA TRP A 162 20.55 9.91 3.59
C TRP A 162 19.56 8.95 2.93
N LEU A 163 18.79 9.42 1.94
CA LEU A 163 17.83 8.59 1.23
C LEU A 163 18.52 7.49 0.40
N LYS A 164 19.78 7.69 -0.01
CA LYS A 164 20.57 6.63 -0.65
C LYS A 164 20.78 5.42 0.25
N ILE A 165 20.92 5.65 1.56
CA ILE A 165 21.07 4.59 2.55
C ILE A 165 19.77 3.77 2.63
N ALA A 166 18.62 4.45 2.66
CA ALA A 166 17.31 3.79 2.63
C ALA A 166 17.08 2.98 1.35
N VAL A 167 17.49 3.50 0.19
CA VAL A 167 17.42 2.78 -1.09
C VAL A 167 18.29 1.52 -1.06
N TRP A 168 19.52 1.61 -0.59
CA TRP A 168 20.40 0.44 -0.44
C TRP A 168 19.83 -0.58 0.54
N PHE A 169 19.30 -0.13 1.67
CA PHE A 169 18.67 -1.01 2.65
C PHE A 169 17.47 -1.78 2.06
N LEU A 170 16.58 -1.09 1.34
CA LEU A 170 15.44 -1.71 0.67
C LEU A 170 15.87 -2.61 -0.50
N ALA A 171 16.94 -2.28 -1.21
CA ALA A 171 17.49 -3.12 -2.28
C ALA A 171 18.01 -4.48 -1.75
N MET A 172 18.49 -4.52 -0.51
CA MET A 172 18.94 -5.77 0.15
C MET A 172 17.78 -6.67 0.60
N TYR A 173 16.53 -6.24 0.47
CA TYR A 173 15.37 -7.04 0.86
C TYR A 173 15.24 -8.34 0.06
N ILE A 174 15.45 -8.29 -1.26
CA ILE A 174 15.40 -9.49 -2.12
C ILE A 174 16.45 -10.54 -1.78
N PRO A 175 17.75 -10.22 -1.70
CA PRO A 175 18.78 -11.23 -1.40
C PRO A 175 18.65 -11.85 -0.01
N PHE A 176 17.78 -11.31 0.85
CA PHE A 176 17.49 -11.89 2.17
C PHE A 176 16.27 -12.84 2.16
N ILE A 177 15.41 -12.76 1.15
CA ILE A 177 14.16 -13.52 1.06
C ILE A 177 14.21 -14.65 0.02
N LEU A 178 14.98 -14.45 -1.06
CA LEU A 178 15.31 -15.49 -2.03
C LEU A 178 16.47 -16.35 -1.53
#